data_AF-A0A661WRN0-F1
#
_entry.id   AF-A0A661WRN0-F1
#
_cell.length_a   1.000
_cell.length_b   1.000
_cell.length_c   1.000
_cell.angle_alpha   90.00
_cell.angle_beta   90.00
_cell.angle_gamma   90.00
#
_symmetry.space_group_name_H-M   'P 1'
#
loop_
_entity.id
_entity.type
_entity.pdbx_description
1 polymer ?
#
loop_
_entity_poly.entity_id
_entity_poly.type
_entity_poly.pdbx_seq_one_letter_code
_entity_poly.pdbx_strand_id
1 'polypeptide(L)'
;MNTFNCTEIDETVGLIAGGGLLPVEFVTHAKNIGIKKIVAVGFENCTSRDVIDNVSIYEQIGVGQLGKMIKIFTSNGVKKVLMLGSLAPKLTISNIKFDFRMVILAAKTRDRRADSVLGAIANE
;
A
#
# COMPACT_ATOMS: atom_id res chain seq x y z
N MET A 1 3.55 28.64 0.04
CA MET A 1 2.64 27.78 0.85
C MET A 1 1.66 27.15 -0.11
N ASN A 2 1.84 25.87 -0.46
CA ASN A 2 0.86 25.16 -1.28
C ASN A 2 -0.36 24.88 -0.40
N THR A 3 -1.48 25.50 -0.75
CA THR A 3 -2.79 25.18 -0.20
C THR A 3 -3.14 23.75 -0.64
N PHE A 4 -3.31 22.85 0.33
CA PHE A 4 -3.91 21.54 0.07
C PHE A 4 -5.37 21.77 -0.30
N ASN A 5 -5.69 21.77 -1.59
CA ASN A 5 -7.06 21.89 -2.06
C ASN A 5 -7.75 20.54 -1.84
N CYS A 6 -8.61 20.46 -0.81
CA CYS A 6 -9.29 19.24 -0.36
C CYS A 6 -10.53 18.89 -1.20
N THR A 7 -10.67 19.48 -2.40
CA THR A 7 -11.94 19.60 -3.13
C THR A 7 -12.16 18.54 -4.22
N GLU A 8 -11.18 17.68 -4.50
CA GLU A 8 -11.37 16.55 -5.42
C GLU A 8 -11.19 15.23 -4.66
N ILE A 9 -12.31 14.61 -4.34
CA ILE A 9 -12.35 13.24 -3.82
C ILE A 9 -12.12 12.32 -5.03
N ASP A 10 -10.95 11.69 -5.09
CA ASP A 10 -10.72 10.68 -6.12
C ASP A 10 -11.75 9.56 -5.98
N GLU A 11 -12.41 9.23 -7.09
CA GLU A 11 -13.36 8.12 -7.10
C GLU A 11 -12.67 6.77 -6.83
N THR A 12 -11.37 6.68 -7.10
CA THR A 12 -10.55 5.47 -6.92
C THR A 12 -9.28 5.77 -6.13
N VAL A 13 -9.07 5.03 -5.04
CA VAL A 13 -7.88 5.16 -4.19
C VAL A 13 -7.19 3.81 -4.01
N GLY A 14 -5.86 3.84 -3.95
CA GLY A 14 -5.03 2.71 -3.57
C GLY A 14 -4.75 2.72 -2.07
N LEU A 15 -4.76 1.55 -1.45
CA LEU A 15 -4.41 1.35 -0.06
C LEU A 15 -3.34 0.27 0.07
N ILE A 16 -2.19 0.59 0.64
CA ILE A 16 -1.23 -0.40 1.14
C ILE A 16 -1.56 -0.60 2.63
N ALA A 17 -2.21 -1.71 2.95
CA ALA A 17 -2.78 -1.99 4.26
C ALA A 17 -1.83 -2.84 5.12
N GLY A 18 -1.15 -2.19 6.07
CA GLY A 18 -0.44 -2.85 7.16
C GLY A 18 -1.38 -3.34 8.25
N GLY A 19 -0.82 -3.70 9.41
CA GLY A 19 -1.58 -4.08 10.59
C GLY A 19 -2.09 -2.91 11.43
N GLY A 20 -2.99 -3.21 12.36
CA GLY A 20 -3.62 -2.23 13.26
C GLY A 20 -4.94 -1.69 12.74
N LEU A 21 -5.47 -0.68 13.43
CA LEU A 21 -6.83 -0.15 13.18
C LEU A 21 -6.89 0.92 12.09
N LEU A 22 -5.78 1.61 11.78
CA LEU A 22 -5.77 2.72 10.83
C LEU A 22 -6.30 2.35 9.43
N PRO A 23 -5.94 1.20 8.83
CA PRO A 23 -6.52 0.79 7.56
C PRO A 23 -8.02 0.54 7.64
N VAL A 24 -8.52 0.00 8.77
CA VAL A 24 -9.94 -0.29 8.99
C VAL A 24 -10.73 1.01 9.06
N GLU A 25 -10.27 1.95 9.90
CA GLU A 25 -10.88 3.27 10.04
C GLU A 25 -10.90 4.01 8.71
N PHE A 26 -9.81 3.96 7.95
CA PHE A 26 -9.75 4.58 6.63
C PHE A 26 -10.81 4.03 5.68
N VAL A 27 -10.94 2.71 5.56
CA VAL A 27 -11.91 2.10 4.64
C VAL A 27 -13.34 2.49 5.01
N THR A 28 -13.66 2.50 6.31
CA THR A 28 -14.96 2.94 6.83
C THR A 28 -15.25 4.39 6.47
N HIS A 29 -14.30 5.30 6.74
CA HIS A 29 -14.50 6.73 6.46
C HIS A 29 -14.48 7.04 4.97
N ALA A 30 -13.61 6.39 4.19
CA ALA A 30 -13.48 6.56 2.74
C ALA A 30 -14.82 6.32 2.02
N LYS A 31 -15.54 5.27 2.41
CA LYS A 31 -16.89 4.99 1.88
C LYS A 31 -17.88 6.10 2.24
N ASN A 32 -17.85 6.56 3.49
CA ASN A 32 -18.76 7.60 3.99
C ASN A 32 -18.57 8.95 3.29
N ILE A 33 -17.34 9.26 2.86
CA ILE A 33 -17.04 10.50 2.13
C ILE A 33 -17.20 10.37 0.60
N GLY A 34 -17.65 9.21 0.10
CA GLY A 34 -17.98 9.03 -1.32
C GLY A 34 -16.84 8.50 -2.20
N ILE A 35 -15.78 7.93 -1.63
CA ILE A 35 -14.79 7.15 -2.41
C ILE A 35 -15.48 5.88 -2.92
N LYS A 36 -15.61 5.76 -4.24
CA LYS A 36 -16.37 4.68 -4.89
C LYS A 36 -15.60 3.37 -4.97
N LYS A 37 -14.27 3.44 -5.16
CA LYS A 37 -13.42 2.28 -5.37
C LYS A 37 -12.17 2.34 -4.50
N ILE A 38 -11.99 1.33 -3.67
CA ILE A 38 -10.78 1.14 -2.88
C ILE A 38 -10.09 -0.13 -3.39
N VAL A 39 -8.87 0.01 -3.89
CA VAL A 39 -8.01 -1.10 -4.28
C VAL A 39 -6.99 -1.25 -3.18
N ALA A 40 -7.07 -2.33 -2.41
CA ALA A 40 -6.15 -2.59 -1.31
C ALA A 40 -5.17 -3.70 -1.67
N VAL A 41 -3.93 -3.49 -1.23
CA VAL A 41 -2.87 -4.47 -1.23
C VAL A 41 -2.45 -4.70 0.22
N GLY A 42 -2.36 -5.97 0.61
CA GLY A 42 -2.02 -6.38 1.96
C GLY A 42 -0.91 -7.43 2.02
N PHE A 43 -0.48 -7.74 3.24
CA PHE A 43 0.54 -8.74 3.53
C PHE A 43 -0.04 -9.85 4.38
N GLU A 44 0.45 -11.06 4.16
CA GLU A 44 0.01 -12.24 4.90
C GLU A 44 0.14 -12.03 6.41
N ASN A 45 -0.91 -12.40 7.15
CA ASN A 45 -0.99 -12.25 8.61
C ASN A 45 -0.80 -10.82 9.15
N CYS A 46 -0.89 -9.78 8.31
CA CYS A 46 -0.80 -8.39 8.74
C CYS A 46 -2.13 -7.64 8.57
N THR A 47 -2.82 -7.82 7.44
CA THR A 47 -4.02 -7.05 7.11
C THR A 47 -5.26 -7.65 7.78
N SER A 48 -6.08 -6.80 8.44
CA SER A 48 -7.34 -7.24 9.06
C SER A 48 -8.36 -7.71 8.01
N ARG A 49 -9.19 -8.70 8.37
CA ARG A 49 -10.35 -9.11 7.55
C ARG A 49 -11.33 -7.97 7.32
N ASP A 50 -11.47 -7.06 8.29
CA ASP A 50 -12.36 -5.90 8.13
C ASP A 50 -11.96 -5.02 6.93
N VAL A 51 -10.66 -4.95 6.61
CA VAL A 51 -10.20 -4.27 5.38
C VAL A 51 -10.59 -5.09 4.16
N ILE A 52 -10.27 -6.39 4.17
CA ILE A 52 -10.49 -7.31 3.05
C ILE A 52 -11.96 -7.31 2.62
N ASP A 53 -12.87 -7.38 3.58
CA ASP A 53 -14.31 -7.47 3.35
C ASP A 53 -14.94 -6.13 2.95
N ASN A 54 -14.23 -5.02 3.14
CA ASN A 54 -14.75 -3.69 2.89
C ASN A 54 -14.11 -2.95 1.73
N VAL A 55 -13.19 -3.55 0.97
CA VAL A 55 -12.59 -2.91 -0.20
C VAL A 55 -13.20 -3.45 -1.49
N SER A 56 -13.05 -2.71 -2.59
CA SER A 56 -13.55 -3.16 -3.90
C SER A 56 -12.71 -4.29 -4.46
N ILE A 57 -11.40 -4.22 -4.22
CA ILE A 57 -10.42 -5.21 -4.66
C ILE A 57 -9.40 -5.38 -3.54
N TYR A 58 -9.11 -6.61 -3.17
CA TYR A 58 -8.03 -6.95 -2.25
C TYR A 58 -7.07 -7.92 -2.92
N GLU A 59 -5.79 -7.62 -2.88
CA GLU A 59 -4.72 -8.51 -3.34
C GLU A 59 -3.67 -8.67 -2.26
N GLN A 60 -3.36 -9.93 -1.93
CA GLN A 60 -2.24 -10.23 -1.05
C GLN A 60 -0.95 -10.33 -1.88
N ILE A 61 0.11 -9.68 -1.40
CA ILE A 61 1.44 -9.75 -2.01
C ILE A 61 2.51 -10.03 -0.95
N GLY A 62 3.64 -10.55 -1.41
CA GLY A 62 4.87 -10.58 -0.60
C GLY A 62 5.57 -9.23 -0.61
N VAL A 63 6.34 -8.95 0.45
CA VAL A 63 7.11 -7.70 0.63
C VAL A 63 8.05 -7.38 -0.53
N GLY A 64 8.57 -8.40 -1.21
CA GLY A 64 9.49 -8.24 -2.34
C GLY A 64 8.81 -8.03 -3.69
N GLN A 65 7.48 -7.96 -3.75
CA GLN A 65 6.71 -7.93 -5.00
C GLN A 65 6.23 -6.53 -5.37
N LEU A 66 7.15 -5.56 -5.39
CA LEU A 66 6.86 -4.15 -5.72
C LEU A 66 6.26 -3.98 -7.12
N GLY A 67 6.82 -4.64 -8.13
CA GLY A 67 6.28 -4.66 -9.49
C GLY A 67 4.88 -5.28 -9.55
N LYS A 68 4.57 -6.29 -8.75
CA LYS A 68 3.19 -6.83 -8.63
C LYS A 68 2.26 -5.76 -8.04
N MET A 69 2.67 -5.07 -6.98
CA MET A 69 1.90 -3.99 -6.35
C MET A 69 1.57 -2.87 -7.34
N ILE A 70 2.59 -2.37 -8.03
CA ILE A 70 2.43 -1.31 -9.05
C ILE A 70 1.47 -1.78 -10.14
N LYS A 71 1.59 -3.03 -10.60
CA LYS A 71 0.71 -3.60 -11.61
C LYS A 71 -0.75 -3.63 -11.14
N ILE A 72 -1.01 -4.04 -9.89
CA ILE A 72 -2.37 -4.09 -9.32
C ILE A 72 -3.00 -2.70 -9.30
N PHE A 73 -2.27 -1.69 -8.85
CA PHE A 73 -2.79 -0.32 -8.79
C PHE A 73 -3.01 0.27 -10.19
N THR A 74 -2.01 0.18 -11.06
CA THR A 74 -2.07 0.75 -12.41
C THR A 74 -3.14 0.07 -13.28
N SER A 75 -3.30 -1.26 -13.21
CA SER A 75 -4.35 -1.97 -13.94
C SER A 75 -5.76 -1.63 -13.47
N ASN A 76 -5.89 -1.07 -12.27
CA ASN A 76 -7.17 -0.68 -11.68
C ASN A 76 -7.48 0.82 -11.77
N GLY A 77 -6.64 1.60 -12.45
CA GLY A 77 -6.82 3.03 -12.62
C GLY A 77 -6.51 3.85 -11.37
N VAL A 78 -5.78 3.28 -10.40
CA VAL A 78 -5.39 3.98 -9.17
C VAL A 78 -4.33 5.02 -9.49
N LYS A 79 -4.59 6.28 -9.11
CA LYS A 79 -3.66 7.41 -9.28
C LYS A 79 -3.02 7.87 -7.98
N LYS A 80 -3.69 7.64 -6.85
CA LYS A 80 -3.21 8.00 -5.51
C LYS A 80 -3.24 6.78 -4.63
N VAL A 81 -2.15 6.54 -3.93
CA VAL A 81 -1.98 5.40 -3.02
C VAL A 81 -1.64 5.93 -1.64
N LEU A 82 -2.27 5.36 -0.62
CA LEU A 82 -2.01 5.65 0.79
C LEU A 82 -1.44 4.40 1.44
N MET A 83 -0.44 4.56 2.30
CA MET A 83 0.07 3.46 3.13
C MET A 83 -0.35 3.71 4.57
N LEU A 84 -1.09 2.77 5.15
CA LEU A 84 -1.64 2.89 6.50
C LEU A 84 -1.36 1.63 7.31
N GLY A 85 -1.13 1.82 8.61
CA GLY A 85 -0.87 0.73 9.54
C GLY A 85 0.60 0.33 9.63
N SER A 86 0.87 -0.66 10.48
CA SER A 86 2.22 -1.13 10.78
C SER A 86 2.64 -2.25 9.84
N LEU A 87 3.84 -2.09 9.27
CA LEU A 87 4.60 -3.18 8.69
C LEU A 87 5.49 -3.74 9.80
N ALA A 88 4.94 -4.63 10.63
CA ALA A 88 5.68 -5.12 11.80
C ALA A 88 7.03 -5.73 11.38
N PRO A 89 8.11 -5.61 12.19
CA PRO A 89 9.47 -6.02 11.80
C PRO A 89 9.68 -7.53 11.60
N LYS A 90 8.63 -8.35 11.73
CA LYS A 90 8.66 -9.79 11.47
C LYS A 90 8.64 -10.15 9.98
N LEU A 91 8.91 -9.20 9.10
CA LEU A 91 9.21 -9.47 7.70
C LEU A 91 10.61 -10.10 7.64
N THR A 92 10.68 -11.42 7.86
CA THR A 92 11.94 -12.15 7.76
C THR A 92 12.43 -12.06 6.32
N ILE A 93 13.48 -11.27 6.09
CA ILE A 93 14.09 -11.02 4.78
C ILE A 93 14.61 -12.31 4.12
N SER A 94 14.80 -13.38 4.90
CA SER A 94 15.46 -14.61 4.48
C SER A 94 14.73 -15.41 3.38
N ASN A 95 13.41 -15.21 3.16
CA ASN A 95 12.63 -15.94 2.16
C ASN A 95 11.83 -15.05 1.20
N ILE A 96 12.16 -13.76 1.11
CA ILE A 96 11.44 -12.82 0.26
C ILE A 96 11.77 -13.07 -1.22
N LYS A 97 10.76 -13.34 -2.04
CA LYS A 97 10.88 -13.31 -3.51
C LYS A 97 10.88 -11.85 -3.96
N PHE A 98 12.05 -11.37 -4.41
CA PHE A 98 12.20 -10.05 -5.00
C PHE A 98 11.87 -10.10 -6.49
N ASP A 99 10.96 -9.26 -6.95
CA ASP A 99 10.79 -9.05 -8.39
C ASP A 99 11.87 -8.10 -8.94
N PHE A 100 12.03 -8.06 -10.26
CA PHE A 100 13.07 -7.26 -10.91
C PHE A 100 13.02 -5.77 -10.50
N ARG A 101 11.82 -5.22 -10.28
CA ARG A 101 11.64 -3.84 -9.80
C ARG A 101 12.20 -3.68 -8.39
N MET A 102 11.89 -4.61 -7.49
CA MET A 102 12.40 -4.59 -6.13
C MET A 102 13.92 -4.81 -6.06
N VAL A 103 14.49 -5.64 -6.95
CA VAL A 103 15.94 -5.80 -7.08
C VAL A 103 16.60 -4.48 -7.49
N ILE A 104 16.06 -3.78 -8.49
CA ILE A 104 16.57 -2.46 -8.93
C ILE A 104 16.47 -1.44 -7.80
N LEU A 105 15.34 -1.40 -7.08
CA LEU A 105 15.17 -0.51 -5.94
C LEU A 105 16.19 -0.82 -4.83
N ALA A 106 16.35 -2.09 -4.46
CA ALA A 106 17.30 -2.52 -3.43
C ALA A 106 18.77 -2.20 -3.80
N ALA A 107 19.12 -2.23 -5.09
CA ALA A 107 20.44 -1.83 -5.56
C ALA A 107 20.69 -0.32 -5.43
N LYS A 108 19.65 0.51 -5.54
CA LYS A 108 19.71 1.96 -5.38
C LYS A 108 19.64 2.41 -3.92
N THR A 109 18.95 1.64 -3.08
CA THR A 109 18.76 1.95 -1.67
C THR A 109 19.91 1.40 -0.82
N ARG A 110 20.89 2.26 -0.52
CA ARG A 110 22.08 1.91 0.29
C ARG A 110 21.74 1.63 1.77
N ASP A 111 20.66 2.20 2.29
CA ASP A 111 20.21 2.10 3.68
C ASP A 111 18.98 1.18 3.82
N ARG A 112 19.13 0.09 4.58
CA ARG A 112 18.08 -0.93 4.74
C ARG A 112 17.17 -0.68 5.94
N ARG A 113 17.23 0.49 6.57
CA ARG A 113 16.26 0.90 7.59
C ARG A 113 14.86 0.96 6.98
N ALA A 114 13.85 0.58 7.77
CA ALA A 114 12.46 0.53 7.32
C ALA A 114 12.02 1.85 6.67
N ASP A 115 12.29 2.99 7.30
CA ASP A 115 11.91 4.31 6.78
C ASP A 115 12.56 4.63 5.43
N SER A 116 13.83 4.25 5.25
CA SER A 116 14.56 4.45 4.00
C SER A 116 14.03 3.56 2.88
N VAL A 117 13.65 2.32 3.19
CA VAL A 117 13.03 1.41 2.23
C VAL A 117 11.64 1.90 1.84
N LEU A 118 10.83 2.33 2.80
CA LEU A 118 9.50 2.89 2.57
C LEU A 118 9.55 4.17 1.74
N GLY A 119 10.50 5.06 2.04
CA GLY A 119 10.73 6.27 1.25
C GLY A 119 11.20 5.96 -0.18
N ALA A 120 12.01 4.91 -0.36
CA ALA A 120 12.41 4.48 -1.70
C ALA A 120 11.22 3.94 -2.50
N ILE A 121 10.32 3.17 -1.87
CA ILE A 121 9.08 2.69 -2.49
C ILE A 121 8.14 3.85 -2.84
N ALA A 122 8.03 4.87 -1.97
CA ALA A 122 7.17 6.03 -2.22
C ALA A 122 7.66 6.93 -3.37
N ASN A 123 8.94 6.86 -3.72
CA ASN A 123 9.54 7.64 -4.82
C ASN A 123 9.56 6.88 -6.17
N GLU A 124 9.11 5.62 -6.19
CA GLU A 124 9.00 4.79 -7.40
C GLU A 124 7.59 4.90 -8.01
#